data_AF-A0A7Y2N281-F1
#
_entry.id   AF-A0A7Y2N281-F1
#
_cell.length_a   1.000
_cell.length_b   1.000
_cell.length_c   1.000
_cell.angle_alpha   90.00
_cell.angle_beta   90.00
_cell.angle_gamma   90.00
#
_symmetry.space_group_name_H-M   'P 1'
#
loop_
_entity.id
_entity.type
_entity.pdbx_description
1 polymer ?
#
loop_
_entity_poly.entity_id
_entity_poly.type
_entity_poly.pdbx_seq_one_letter_code
_entity_poly.pdbx_strand_id
1 'polypeptide(L)'
;MAFISVSSGKLIEYLDNGKFICGYVTDIQPKRIRLVNQNGRELNLPVSRVVHCSSCSYSGDADRDSLVKLLRNTTEKRHSLMERVDLEMLWELTCNENTDTFDPGFLAELIFGRSADDDIVSAFLRSVFNDKLFFKFREGKIKVHSPEKVAQLRLRLEKEALKEELISSGADLLGRIDRAETKESNFSHLEEQVISVLQNYYLHGSDAPEAELARQILNKSGFTRPHDIYHLSVKAGVWNPNENLPLLRANLAIDFSTQARHRAEAILQCGNASLFDDPDRQDLTHLKPLTIDGATTLDFDDALTVEEQDGNYLIGVHISDVAHYVRPGDSLFQEAMNRGTSIYFPEGQIPMLPRHISQGMCSLIQGEIRAAYSHMILLSPEAEVLRVRIMPSIIRVARRLTYEDADRMIATDPELKILDNMRKKLRDRRLQAGALLLPFPDVNIYIENNSKVSVS
;
A
#
# COMPACT_ATOMS: atom_id res chain seq x y z
N MET A 1 -34.42 30.67 -20.12
CA MET A 1 -35.56 29.76 -20.40
C MET A 1 -36.14 30.08 -21.77
N ALA A 2 -35.54 29.58 -22.85
CA ALA A 2 -36.21 29.53 -24.14
C ALA A 2 -37.14 28.31 -24.10
N PHE A 3 -38.42 28.52 -23.80
CA PHE A 3 -39.40 27.45 -23.87
C PHE A 3 -39.61 27.09 -25.34
N ILE A 4 -39.35 25.83 -25.69
CA ILE A 4 -39.80 25.24 -26.96
C ILE A 4 -41.30 25.53 -27.09
N SER A 5 -41.73 26.20 -28.16
CA SER A 5 -43.13 26.57 -28.39
C SER A 5 -43.93 25.33 -28.84
N VAL A 6 -44.34 24.54 -27.86
CA VAL A 6 -45.19 23.37 -28.07
C VAL A 6 -46.62 23.84 -28.33
N SER A 7 -47.25 23.35 -29.40
CA SER A 7 -48.66 23.56 -29.74
C SER A 7 -49.35 22.20 -29.93
N SER A 8 -50.68 22.14 -29.75
CA SER A 8 -51.43 20.90 -30.00
C SER A 8 -51.28 20.51 -31.47
N GLY A 9 -51.22 19.20 -31.74
CA GLY A 9 -51.02 18.66 -33.08
C GLY A 9 -49.56 18.47 -33.51
N LYS A 10 -48.59 18.67 -32.60
CA LYS A 10 -47.16 18.48 -32.89
C LYS A 10 -46.60 17.16 -32.38
N LEU A 11 -45.57 16.67 -33.05
CA LEU A 11 -44.73 15.56 -32.59
C LEU A 11 -43.64 16.09 -31.67
N ILE A 12 -43.41 15.41 -30.56
CA ILE A 12 -42.37 15.77 -29.59
C ILE A 12 -41.52 14.55 -29.25
N GLU A 13 -40.30 14.83 -28.82
CA GLU A 13 -39.43 13.86 -28.15
C GLU A 13 -39.18 14.27 -26.72
N TYR A 14 -39.26 13.29 -25.83
CA TYR A 14 -38.91 13.45 -24.43
C TYR A 14 -38.03 12.29 -23.96
N LEU A 15 -37.27 12.54 -22.89
CA LEU A 15 -36.42 11.55 -22.27
C LEU A 15 -37.15 10.88 -21.10
N ASP A 16 -37.21 9.55 -21.11
CA ASP A 16 -37.76 8.74 -20.01
C ASP A 16 -36.78 7.62 -19.65
N ASN A 17 -36.28 7.61 -18.41
CA ASN A 17 -35.24 6.68 -17.94
C ASN A 17 -34.03 6.55 -18.89
N GLY A 18 -33.57 7.66 -19.48
CA GLY A 18 -32.43 7.67 -20.42
C GLY A 18 -32.76 7.24 -21.85
N LYS A 19 -34.02 6.90 -22.16
CA LYS A 19 -34.47 6.53 -23.51
C LYS A 19 -35.28 7.66 -24.14
N PHE A 20 -35.07 7.86 -25.44
CA PHE A 20 -35.87 8.79 -26.25
C PHE A 20 -37.20 8.15 -26.62
N ILE A 21 -38.29 8.86 -26.36
CA ILE A 21 -39.65 8.43 -26.71
C ILE A 21 -40.32 9.51 -27.55
N CYS A 22 -40.86 9.12 -28.71
CA CYS A 22 -41.70 9.98 -29.53
C CYS A 22 -43.13 10.02 -28.98
N GLY A 23 -43.74 11.21 -28.96
CA GLY A 23 -45.13 11.39 -28.59
C GLY A 23 -45.83 12.46 -29.44
N TYR A 24 -47.14 12.35 -29.56
CA TYR A 24 -48.00 13.32 -30.23
C TYR A 24 -48.77 14.13 -29.19
N VAL A 25 -48.69 15.46 -29.26
CA VAL A 25 -49.32 16.38 -28.30
C VAL A 25 -50.81 16.53 -28.60
N THR A 26 -51.65 16.06 -27.67
CA THR A 26 -53.10 16.14 -27.80
C THR A 26 -53.67 17.41 -27.16
N ASP A 27 -53.14 17.82 -26.01
CA ASP A 27 -53.63 18.98 -25.25
C ASP A 27 -52.52 19.65 -24.43
N ILE A 28 -52.64 20.95 -24.18
CA ILE A 28 -51.62 21.78 -23.52
C ILE A 28 -52.16 22.46 -22.28
N GLN A 29 -51.43 22.33 -21.20
CA GLN A 29 -51.63 23.04 -19.93
C GLN A 29 -50.45 23.97 -19.66
N PRO A 30 -50.58 25.01 -18.82
CA PRO A 30 -49.56 26.06 -18.66
C PRO A 30 -48.14 25.58 -18.30
N LYS A 31 -48.00 24.40 -17.69
CA LYS A 31 -46.70 23.80 -17.33
C LYS A 31 -46.56 22.33 -17.74
N ARG A 32 -47.60 21.75 -18.36
CA ARG A 32 -47.65 20.32 -18.67
C ARG A 32 -48.34 20.08 -20.01
N ILE A 33 -48.03 18.95 -20.63
CA ILE A 33 -48.59 18.55 -21.93
C ILE A 33 -49.19 17.16 -21.80
N ARG A 34 -50.38 16.98 -22.39
CA ARG A 34 -50.97 15.67 -22.62
C ARG A 34 -50.53 15.18 -23.98
N LEU A 35 -50.07 13.93 -24.03
CA LEU A 35 -49.55 13.32 -25.24
C LEU A 35 -49.88 11.84 -25.31
N VAL A 36 -49.92 11.31 -26.53
CA VAL A 36 -49.94 9.87 -26.80
C VAL A 36 -48.54 9.45 -27.23
N ASN A 37 -47.93 8.49 -26.54
CA ASN A 37 -46.60 8.00 -26.89
C ASN A 37 -46.61 6.91 -27.99
N GLN A 38 -45.44 6.54 -28.50
CA GLN A 38 -45.26 5.46 -29.49
C GLN A 38 -45.74 4.05 -29.06
N ASN A 39 -46.15 3.89 -27.81
CA ASN A 39 -46.74 2.67 -27.26
C ASN A 39 -48.26 2.78 -27.09
N GLY A 40 -48.88 3.85 -27.58
CA GLY A 40 -50.33 4.08 -27.50
C GLY A 40 -50.83 4.50 -26.12
N ARG A 41 -49.95 4.86 -25.18
CA ARG A 41 -50.33 5.32 -23.83
C ARG A 41 -50.46 6.83 -23.78
N GLU A 42 -51.50 7.30 -23.09
CA GLU A 42 -51.69 8.71 -22.77
C GLU A 42 -50.90 9.10 -21.53
N LEU A 43 -50.11 10.16 -21.64
CA LEU A 43 -49.22 10.64 -20.59
C LEU A 43 -49.41 12.14 -20.39
N ASN A 44 -49.18 12.58 -19.15
CA ASN A 44 -49.13 13.99 -18.80
C ASN A 44 -47.73 14.32 -18.30
N LEU A 45 -46.93 15.04 -19.09
CA LEU A 45 -45.52 15.30 -18.81
C LEU A 45 -45.25 16.81 -18.64
N PRO A 46 -44.31 17.22 -17.76
CA PRO A 46 -43.86 18.61 -17.70
C PRO A 46 -43.21 19.05 -19.01
N VAL A 47 -43.47 20.28 -19.46
CA VAL A 47 -42.88 20.84 -20.69
C VAL A 47 -41.34 20.83 -20.65
N SER A 48 -40.75 20.91 -19.45
CA SER A 48 -39.29 20.87 -19.25
C SER A 48 -38.63 19.54 -19.60
N ARG A 49 -39.39 18.46 -19.81
CA ARG A 49 -38.86 17.15 -20.24
C ARG A 49 -38.81 16.99 -21.77
N VAL A 50 -39.38 17.93 -22.52
CA VAL A 50 -39.36 17.91 -23.98
C VAL A 50 -37.96 18.32 -24.46
N VAL A 51 -37.36 17.48 -25.30
CA VAL A 51 -36.02 17.67 -25.87
C VAL A 51 -36.12 18.29 -27.26
N HIS A 52 -37.10 17.87 -28.06
CA HIS A 52 -37.37 18.40 -29.39
C HIS A 52 -38.87 18.44 -29.69
N CYS A 53 -39.33 19.39 -30.49
CA CYS A 53 -40.70 19.55 -30.95
C CYS A 53 -40.71 19.85 -32.45
N SER A 54 -41.56 19.13 -33.19
CA SER A 54 -41.70 19.29 -34.63
C SER A 54 -42.21 20.67 -35.01
N SER A 55 -41.72 21.18 -36.14
CA SER A 55 -42.21 22.38 -36.79
C SER A 55 -43.51 22.11 -37.55
N CYS A 56 -43.69 20.90 -38.09
CA CYS A 56 -44.90 20.46 -38.76
C CYS A 56 -46.04 20.16 -37.76
N SER A 57 -47.25 20.62 -38.09
CA SER A 57 -48.49 20.25 -37.41
C SER A 57 -49.16 19.11 -38.17
N TYR A 58 -49.48 18.03 -37.48
CA TYR A 58 -50.16 16.87 -38.05
C TYR A 58 -51.64 16.94 -37.68
N SER A 59 -52.52 16.83 -38.67
CA SER A 59 -53.97 16.85 -38.49
C SER A 59 -54.43 15.69 -37.60
N GLY A 60 -55.17 16.01 -36.54
CA GLY A 60 -55.66 15.07 -35.53
C GLY A 60 -56.80 14.14 -35.98
N ASP A 61 -57.07 14.02 -37.28
CA ASP A 61 -58.15 13.20 -37.85
C ASP A 61 -57.71 11.75 -38.17
N ALA A 62 -56.50 11.36 -37.79
CA ALA A 62 -56.00 10.00 -38.00
C ALA A 62 -56.39 9.06 -36.84
N ASP A 63 -56.86 7.86 -37.18
CA ASP A 63 -57.15 6.76 -36.24
C ASP A 63 -55.96 6.48 -35.30
N ARG A 64 -56.22 6.09 -34.05
CA ARG A 64 -55.22 5.92 -32.98
C ARG A 64 -54.10 4.95 -33.38
N ASP A 65 -54.45 3.90 -34.12
CA ASP A 65 -53.49 2.93 -34.66
C ASP A 65 -52.59 3.53 -35.76
N SER A 66 -53.12 4.47 -36.55
CA SER A 66 -52.35 5.19 -37.56
C SER A 66 -51.34 6.16 -36.93
N LEU A 67 -51.73 6.83 -35.84
CA LEU A 67 -50.84 7.68 -35.05
C LEU A 67 -49.70 6.89 -34.38
N VAL A 68 -50.00 5.73 -33.80
CA VAL A 68 -48.97 4.87 -33.18
C VAL A 68 -48.00 4.33 -34.24
N LYS A 69 -48.49 3.92 -35.42
CA LYS A 69 -47.63 3.51 -36.55
C LYS A 69 -46.75 4.66 -37.03
N LEU A 70 -47.30 5.87 -37.15
CA LEU A 70 -46.53 7.06 -37.51
C LEU A 70 -45.38 7.30 -36.51
N LEU A 71 -45.67 7.28 -35.21
CA LEU A 71 -44.67 7.48 -34.15
C LEU A 71 -43.56 6.42 -34.17
N ARG A 72 -43.90 5.15 -34.42
CA ARG A 72 -42.92 4.07 -34.53
C ARG A 72 -42.02 4.22 -35.76
N ASN A 73 -42.61 4.48 -36.92
CA ASN A 73 -41.87 4.73 -38.16
C ASN A 73 -40.94 5.95 -38.02
N THR A 74 -41.40 7.01 -37.35
CA THR A 74 -40.58 8.19 -37.05
C THR A 74 -39.41 7.85 -36.12
N THR A 75 -39.63 7.04 -35.09
CA THR A 75 -38.56 6.58 -34.18
C THR A 75 -37.52 5.73 -34.91
N GLU A 76 -37.94 4.81 -35.77
CA GLU A 76 -37.05 3.96 -36.59
C GLU A 76 -36.26 4.79 -37.60
N LYS A 77 -36.92 5.72 -38.30
CA LYS A 77 -36.27 6.66 -39.23
C LYS A 77 -35.22 7.52 -38.53
N ARG A 78 -35.53 8.04 -37.34
CA ARG A 78 -34.57 8.82 -36.55
C ARG A 78 -33.40 7.97 -36.05
N HIS A 79 -33.64 6.69 -35.73
CA HIS A 79 -32.58 5.77 -35.35
C HIS A 79 -31.65 5.45 -36.52
N SER A 80 -32.18 5.17 -37.72
CA SER A 80 -31.33 4.93 -38.90
C SER A 80 -30.54 6.18 -39.33
N LEU A 81 -31.07 7.37 -39.06
CA LEU A 81 -30.33 8.62 -39.26
C LEU A 81 -29.17 8.81 -38.27
N MET A 82 -29.22 8.23 -37.06
CA MET A 82 -28.12 8.31 -36.08
C MET A 82 -26.84 7.67 -36.60
N GLU A 83 -26.95 6.60 -37.42
CA GLU A 83 -25.78 5.90 -37.99
C GLU A 83 -24.95 6.79 -38.93
N ARG A 84 -25.54 7.87 -39.45
CA ARG A 84 -24.86 8.84 -40.32
C ARG A 84 -24.27 10.03 -39.57
N VAL A 85 -24.46 10.09 -38.25
CA VAL A 85 -23.98 11.19 -37.41
C VAL A 85 -22.56 10.88 -36.92
N ASP A 86 -21.57 11.52 -37.53
CA ASP A 86 -20.19 11.52 -37.05
C ASP A 86 -19.95 12.73 -36.14
N LEU A 87 -19.96 12.48 -34.83
CA LEU A 87 -19.75 13.53 -33.82
C LEU A 87 -18.29 13.98 -33.75
N GLU A 88 -17.33 13.12 -34.09
CA GLU A 88 -15.90 13.47 -34.05
C GLU A 88 -15.58 14.44 -35.20
N MET A 89 -16.02 14.12 -36.42
CA MET A 89 -15.87 15.01 -37.57
C MET A 89 -16.53 16.37 -37.33
N LEU A 90 -17.76 16.39 -36.79
CA LEU A 90 -18.45 17.64 -36.48
C LEU A 90 -17.70 18.45 -35.41
N TRP A 91 -17.12 17.76 -34.43
CA TRP A 91 -16.36 18.40 -33.37
C TRP A 91 -15.08 19.05 -33.90
N GLU A 92 -14.34 18.38 -34.79
CA GLU A 92 -13.14 18.94 -35.44
C GLU A 92 -13.44 20.22 -36.23
N LEU A 93 -14.61 20.29 -36.87
CA LEU A 93 -15.06 21.47 -37.61
C LEU A 93 -15.46 22.64 -36.71
N THR A 94 -15.88 22.38 -35.47
CA THR A 94 -16.51 23.39 -34.59
C THR A 94 -15.67 23.76 -33.37
N CYS A 95 -14.62 22.99 -33.05
CA CYS A 95 -13.83 23.18 -31.83
C CYS A 95 -12.90 24.41 -31.85
N ASN A 96 -12.60 24.95 -33.03
CA ASN A 96 -11.75 26.13 -33.23
C ASN A 96 -12.53 27.42 -33.55
N GLU A 97 -13.86 27.35 -33.55
CA GLU A 97 -14.71 28.51 -33.79
C GLU A 97 -14.75 29.46 -32.60
N ASN A 98 -14.99 30.76 -32.85
CA ASN A 98 -15.02 31.79 -31.81
C ASN A 98 -16.20 31.64 -30.83
N THR A 99 -17.16 30.77 -31.14
CA THR A 99 -18.35 30.50 -30.32
C THR A 99 -18.38 29.05 -29.88
N ASP A 100 -18.56 28.80 -28.58
CA ASP A 100 -18.62 27.45 -28.00
C ASP A 100 -20.04 26.87 -27.93
N THR A 101 -21.05 27.63 -28.36
CA THR A 101 -22.46 27.23 -28.36
C THR A 101 -23.12 27.41 -29.73
N PHE A 102 -23.73 26.34 -30.24
CA PHE A 102 -24.40 26.31 -31.54
C PHE A 102 -25.87 25.91 -31.41
N ASP A 103 -26.64 26.28 -32.42
CA ASP A 103 -28.00 25.79 -32.59
C ASP A 103 -27.99 24.33 -33.07
N PRO A 104 -28.82 23.42 -32.51
CA PRO A 104 -28.88 22.03 -32.95
C PRO A 104 -29.22 21.86 -34.43
N GLY A 105 -30.05 22.76 -35.00
CA GLY A 105 -30.41 22.76 -36.41
C GLY A 105 -29.20 23.01 -37.30
N PHE A 106 -28.42 24.05 -36.98
CA PHE A 106 -27.21 24.40 -37.73
C PHE A 106 -26.19 23.26 -37.78
N LEU A 107 -25.91 22.62 -36.62
CA LEU A 107 -24.99 21.49 -36.57
C LEU A 107 -25.51 20.27 -37.33
N ALA A 108 -26.82 20.04 -37.32
CA ALA A 108 -27.44 18.96 -38.05
C ALA A 108 -27.42 19.21 -39.58
N GLU A 109 -27.57 20.46 -40.04
CA GLU A 109 -27.38 20.83 -41.46
C GLU A 109 -25.96 20.57 -41.93
N LEU A 110 -24.97 20.88 -41.07
CA LEU A 110 -23.55 20.69 -41.37
C LEU A 110 -23.19 19.21 -41.58
N ILE A 111 -23.79 18.30 -40.80
CA ILE A 111 -23.59 16.85 -40.94
C ILE A 111 -24.29 16.30 -42.20
N PHE A 112 -25.56 16.66 -42.42
CA PHE A 112 -26.38 16.03 -43.44
C PHE A 112 -26.33 16.72 -44.81
N GLY A 113 -25.66 17.88 -44.93
CA GLY A 113 -25.46 18.62 -46.18
C GLY A 113 -26.75 19.12 -46.85
N ARG A 114 -27.85 19.17 -46.09
CA ARG A 114 -29.19 19.60 -46.53
C ARG A 114 -29.89 20.31 -45.39
N SER A 115 -30.95 21.06 -45.69
CA SER A 115 -31.76 21.72 -44.66
C SER A 115 -32.23 20.72 -43.60
N ALA A 116 -32.09 21.09 -42.33
CA ALA A 116 -32.36 20.19 -41.22
C ALA A 116 -33.88 20.07 -41.05
N ASP A 117 -34.40 18.88 -41.38
CA ASP A 117 -35.75 18.51 -41.02
C ASP A 117 -35.83 18.11 -39.54
N ASP A 118 -37.05 18.05 -39.01
CA ASP A 118 -37.27 17.72 -37.59
C ASP A 118 -36.66 16.36 -37.21
N ASP A 119 -36.57 15.42 -38.15
CA ASP A 119 -36.03 14.08 -37.91
C ASP A 119 -34.49 14.07 -37.84
N ILE A 120 -33.82 14.87 -38.67
CA ILE A 120 -32.37 15.09 -38.67
C ILE A 120 -31.93 15.75 -37.36
N VAL A 121 -32.63 16.80 -36.93
CA VAL A 121 -32.31 17.47 -35.65
C VAL A 121 -32.49 16.51 -34.47
N SER A 122 -33.58 15.72 -34.47
CA SER A 122 -33.80 14.70 -33.45
C SER A 122 -32.74 13.61 -33.45
N ALA A 123 -32.35 13.11 -34.63
CA ALA A 123 -31.33 12.08 -34.76
C ALA A 123 -29.98 12.58 -34.23
N PHE A 124 -29.59 13.81 -34.57
CA PHE A 124 -28.39 14.45 -34.04
C PHE A 124 -28.43 14.60 -32.51
N LEU A 125 -29.53 15.12 -31.95
CA LEU A 125 -29.70 15.24 -30.50
C LEU A 125 -29.60 13.86 -29.82
N ARG A 126 -30.21 12.82 -30.37
CA ARG A 126 -30.11 11.45 -29.85
C ARG A 126 -28.64 10.97 -29.78
N SER A 127 -27.86 11.23 -30.83
CA SER A 127 -26.42 10.89 -30.86
C SER A 127 -25.63 11.66 -29.79
N VAL A 128 -25.86 12.97 -29.61
CA VAL A 128 -25.17 13.78 -28.58
C VAL A 128 -25.51 13.34 -27.15
N PHE A 129 -26.74 12.86 -26.91
CA PHE A 129 -27.10 12.35 -25.59
C PHE A 129 -26.53 10.95 -25.31
N ASN A 130 -26.31 10.15 -26.37
CA ASN A 130 -25.69 8.83 -26.28
C ASN A 130 -24.17 8.95 -26.05
N ASP A 131 -23.50 9.82 -26.79
CA ASP A 131 -22.08 10.12 -26.65
C ASP A 131 -21.83 11.58 -26.26
N LYS A 132 -21.47 11.76 -24.99
CA LYS A 132 -21.22 13.07 -24.38
C LYS A 132 -19.74 13.47 -24.45
N LEU A 133 -18.91 12.75 -25.22
CA LEU A 133 -17.48 13.00 -25.32
C LEU A 133 -17.20 14.39 -25.91
N PHE A 134 -17.90 14.73 -26.99
CA PHE A 134 -17.63 15.94 -27.79
C PHE A 134 -18.59 17.10 -27.51
N PHE A 135 -19.84 16.81 -27.13
CA PHE A 135 -20.90 17.81 -27.03
C PHE A 135 -21.72 17.68 -25.75
N LYS A 136 -22.27 18.81 -25.30
CA LYS A 136 -23.18 18.88 -24.16
C LYS A 136 -24.41 19.73 -24.48
N PHE A 137 -25.59 19.15 -24.34
CA PHE A 137 -26.85 19.88 -24.47
C PHE A 137 -27.14 20.73 -23.21
N ARG A 138 -27.37 22.03 -23.38
CA ARG A 138 -27.75 22.96 -22.29
C ARG A 138 -28.72 24.02 -22.81
N GLU A 139 -29.87 24.13 -22.17
CA GLU A 139 -30.87 25.20 -22.43
C GLU A 139 -31.29 25.33 -23.91
N GLY A 140 -31.42 24.20 -24.62
CA GLY A 140 -31.82 24.19 -26.03
C GLY A 140 -30.68 24.41 -27.03
N LYS A 141 -29.45 24.63 -26.55
CA LYS A 141 -28.24 24.77 -27.38
C LYS A 141 -27.25 23.64 -27.15
N ILE A 142 -26.38 23.43 -28.14
CA ILE A 142 -25.28 22.47 -28.05
C ILE A 142 -24.01 23.22 -27.72
N LYS A 143 -23.40 22.86 -26.59
CA LYS A 143 -22.07 23.33 -26.21
C LYS A 143 -21.02 22.35 -26.72
N VAL A 144 -20.03 22.85 -27.46
CA VAL A 144 -18.88 22.07 -27.93
C VAL A 144 -17.84 22.00 -26.82
N HIS A 145 -17.26 20.81 -26.59
CA HIS A 145 -16.15 20.66 -25.66
C HIS A 145 -14.86 21.18 -26.29
N SER A 146 -13.98 21.83 -25.51
CA SER A 146 -12.66 22.23 -26.00
C SER A 146 -11.76 21.00 -26.25
N PRO A 147 -10.71 21.11 -27.08
CA PRO A 147 -9.71 20.05 -27.27
C PRO A 147 -9.13 19.52 -25.95
N GLU A 148 -8.80 20.41 -25.02
CA GLU A 148 -8.34 20.04 -23.68
C GLU A 148 -9.39 19.21 -22.92
N LYS A 149 -10.67 19.59 -23.02
CA LYS A 149 -11.76 18.89 -22.33
C LYS A 149 -12.01 17.51 -22.93
N VAL A 150 -11.98 17.38 -24.26
CA VAL A 150 -12.11 16.09 -24.95
C VAL A 150 -10.92 15.19 -24.60
N ALA A 151 -9.69 15.70 -24.59
CA ALA A 151 -8.51 14.94 -24.17
C ALA A 151 -8.64 14.44 -22.72
N GLN A 152 -9.11 15.28 -21.79
CA GLN A 152 -9.39 14.87 -20.41
C GLN A 152 -10.47 13.79 -20.31
N LEU A 153 -11.55 13.90 -21.10
CA LEU A 153 -12.63 12.91 -21.12
C LEU A 153 -12.16 11.58 -21.73
N ARG A 154 -11.38 11.60 -22.81
CA ARG A 154 -10.76 10.41 -23.41
C ARG A 154 -9.87 9.70 -22.41
N LEU A 155 -8.95 10.42 -21.77
CA LEU A 155 -8.07 9.86 -20.74
C LEU A 155 -8.86 9.26 -19.57
N ARG A 156 -9.96 9.90 -19.17
CA ARG A 156 -10.82 9.38 -18.11
C ARG A 156 -11.50 8.08 -18.53
N LEU A 157 -12.08 8.01 -19.73
CA LEU A 157 -12.72 6.81 -20.26
C LEU A 157 -11.72 5.66 -20.41
N GLU A 158 -10.51 5.95 -20.88
CA GLU A 158 -9.42 4.98 -20.98
C GLU A 158 -9.03 4.43 -19.61
N LYS A 159 -8.88 5.30 -18.59
CA LYS A 159 -8.62 4.87 -17.21
C LYS A 159 -9.75 4.04 -16.61
N GLU A 160 -11.01 4.42 -16.87
CA GLU A 160 -12.19 3.67 -16.41
C GLU A 160 -12.26 2.29 -17.09
N ALA A 161 -11.93 2.20 -18.39
CA ALA A 161 -11.85 0.94 -19.13
C ALA A 161 -10.74 0.02 -18.60
N LEU A 162 -9.53 0.56 -18.39
CA LEU A 162 -8.41 -0.19 -17.82
C LEU A 162 -8.74 -0.68 -16.40
N LYS A 163 -9.41 0.16 -15.59
CA LYS A 163 -9.88 -0.23 -14.26
C LYS A 163 -10.86 -1.39 -14.32
N GLU A 164 -11.84 -1.35 -15.23
CA GLU A 164 -12.80 -2.44 -15.39
C GLU A 164 -12.13 -3.73 -15.90
N GLU A 165 -11.14 -3.62 -16.78
CA GLU A 165 -10.32 -4.74 -17.24
C GLU A 165 -9.56 -5.40 -16.07
N LEU A 166 -8.89 -4.60 -15.23
CA LEU A 166 -8.22 -5.08 -14.02
C LEU A 166 -9.20 -5.74 -13.05
N ILE A 167 -10.40 -5.18 -12.89
CA ILE A 167 -11.44 -5.75 -12.02
C ILE A 167 -11.92 -7.11 -12.55
N SER A 168 -12.16 -7.21 -13.87
CA SER A 168 -12.58 -8.46 -14.49
C SER A 168 -11.48 -9.52 -14.44
N SER A 169 -10.26 -9.16 -14.85
CA SER A 169 -9.09 -10.04 -14.82
C SER A 169 -8.79 -10.52 -13.40
N GLY A 170 -8.86 -9.62 -12.41
CA GLY A 170 -8.64 -9.98 -11.02
C GLY A 170 -9.72 -10.92 -10.47
N ALA A 171 -10.99 -10.73 -10.84
CA ALA A 171 -12.04 -11.64 -10.42
C ALA A 171 -11.87 -13.05 -11.01
N ASP A 172 -11.49 -13.13 -12.29
CA ASP A 172 -11.21 -14.40 -12.97
C ASP A 172 -9.98 -15.10 -12.38
N LEU A 173 -8.93 -14.33 -12.06
CA LEU A 173 -7.71 -14.82 -11.40
C LEU A 173 -8.02 -15.46 -10.05
N LEU A 174 -8.79 -14.80 -9.18
CA LEU A 174 -9.15 -15.35 -7.87
C LEU A 174 -9.96 -16.64 -8.00
N GLY A 175 -10.87 -16.70 -8.99
CA GLY A 175 -11.62 -17.92 -9.28
C GLY A 175 -10.75 -19.09 -9.80
N ARG A 176 -9.68 -18.80 -10.54
CA ARG A 176 -8.68 -19.80 -10.98
C ARG A 176 -7.80 -20.27 -9.84
N ILE A 177 -7.36 -19.36 -8.97
CA ILE A 177 -6.56 -19.68 -7.78
C ILE A 177 -7.35 -20.57 -6.83
N ASP A 178 -8.63 -20.26 -6.60
CA ASP A 178 -9.45 -21.08 -5.69
C ASP A 178 -9.62 -22.52 -6.19
N ARG A 179 -9.71 -22.71 -7.51
CA ARG A 179 -9.74 -24.01 -8.21
C ARG A 179 -8.36 -24.69 -8.33
N ALA A 180 -7.31 -24.08 -7.80
CA ALA A 180 -5.93 -24.54 -7.88
C ALA A 180 -5.40 -24.73 -9.33
N GLU A 181 -5.95 -23.97 -10.27
CA GLU A 181 -5.58 -24.02 -11.71
C GLU A 181 -4.33 -23.19 -12.02
N THR A 182 -3.79 -22.41 -11.06
CA THR A 182 -2.66 -21.50 -11.28
C THR A 182 -1.72 -21.47 -10.08
N LYS A 183 -0.40 -21.40 -10.34
CA LYS A 183 0.68 -21.27 -9.35
C LYS A 183 1.57 -20.07 -9.68
N GLU A 184 2.32 -19.60 -8.69
CA GLU A 184 3.19 -18.41 -8.68
C GLU A 184 3.97 -18.11 -9.97
N SER A 185 4.45 -19.14 -10.68
CA SER A 185 5.33 -18.99 -11.84
C SER A 185 4.66 -18.60 -13.16
N ASN A 186 3.32 -18.45 -13.19
CA ASN A 186 2.55 -18.30 -14.44
C ASN A 186 1.70 -17.02 -14.52
N PHE A 187 1.96 -16.02 -13.68
CA PHE A 187 1.20 -14.77 -13.73
C PHE A 187 1.63 -13.87 -14.88
N SER A 188 0.66 -13.30 -15.57
CA SER A 188 0.85 -12.18 -16.49
C SER A 188 1.08 -10.88 -15.72
N HIS A 189 1.63 -9.87 -16.40
CA HIS A 189 1.89 -8.56 -15.80
C HIS A 189 0.65 -7.92 -15.15
N LEU A 190 -0.54 -8.13 -15.72
CA LEU A 190 -1.81 -7.65 -15.13
C LEU A 190 -2.17 -8.42 -13.85
N GLU A 191 -1.96 -9.73 -13.83
CA GLU A 191 -2.23 -10.57 -12.65
C GLU A 191 -1.26 -10.24 -11.50
N GLU A 192 0.00 -9.94 -11.79
CA GLU A 192 0.96 -9.45 -10.79
C GLU A 192 0.52 -8.13 -10.15
N GLN A 193 0.01 -7.19 -10.97
CA GLN A 193 -0.55 -5.92 -10.46
C GLN A 193 -1.77 -6.17 -9.55
N VAL A 194 -2.67 -7.07 -9.94
CA VAL A 194 -3.84 -7.44 -9.11
C VAL A 194 -3.40 -8.03 -7.77
N ILE A 195 -2.44 -8.97 -7.79
CA ILE A 195 -1.91 -9.60 -6.57
C ILE A 195 -1.32 -8.53 -5.64
N SER A 196 -0.51 -7.61 -6.18
CA SER A 196 0.07 -6.51 -5.40
C SER A 196 -1.00 -5.61 -4.76
N VAL A 197 -2.04 -5.24 -5.52
CA VAL A 197 -3.17 -4.45 -5.00
C VAL A 197 -3.89 -5.18 -3.86
N LEU A 198 -4.13 -6.49 -3.99
CA LEU A 198 -4.80 -7.28 -2.97
C LEU A 198 -3.92 -7.46 -1.72
N GLN A 199 -2.62 -7.71 -1.88
CA GLN A 199 -1.67 -7.82 -0.77
C GLN A 199 -1.59 -6.51 0.02
N ASN A 200 -1.45 -5.38 -0.66
CA ASN A 200 -1.41 -4.06 -0.02
C ASN A 200 -2.72 -3.77 0.72
N TYR A 201 -3.87 -4.10 0.13
CA TYR A 201 -5.17 -3.96 0.79
C TYR A 201 -5.30 -4.84 2.04
N TYR A 202 -4.80 -6.08 2.00
CA TYR A 202 -4.81 -6.96 3.17
C TYR A 202 -3.88 -6.49 4.29
N LEU A 203 -2.71 -5.95 3.93
CA LEU A 203 -1.73 -5.46 4.90
C LEU A 203 -2.15 -4.13 5.55
N HIS A 204 -2.69 -3.19 4.78
CA HIS A 204 -2.94 -1.80 5.21
C HIS A 204 -4.42 -1.42 5.30
N GLY A 205 -5.33 -2.30 4.88
CA GLY A 205 -6.77 -2.04 4.96
C GLY A 205 -7.20 -0.84 4.12
N SER A 206 -7.94 0.09 4.73
CA SER A 206 -8.43 1.32 4.07
C SER A 206 -7.34 2.29 3.65
N ASP A 207 -6.15 2.17 4.24
CA ASP A 207 -5.05 3.12 4.02
C ASP A 207 -4.21 2.74 2.80
N ALA A 208 -4.49 1.59 2.16
CA ALA A 208 -3.84 1.17 0.92
C ALA A 208 -4.20 2.12 -0.25
N PRO A 209 -3.24 2.50 -1.12
CA PRO A 209 -3.48 3.46 -2.20
C PRO A 209 -4.61 3.02 -3.16
N GLU A 210 -4.71 1.73 -3.46
CA GLU A 210 -5.71 1.14 -4.35
C GLU A 210 -6.84 0.40 -3.60
N ALA A 211 -7.16 0.78 -2.35
CA ALA A 211 -8.16 0.08 -1.53
C ALA A 211 -9.55 -0.03 -2.18
N GLU A 212 -9.98 0.98 -2.94
CA GLU A 212 -11.26 0.94 -3.65
C GLU A 212 -11.26 -0.11 -4.78
N LEU A 213 -10.15 -0.21 -5.52
CA LEU A 213 -9.98 -1.19 -6.59
C LEU A 213 -9.99 -2.62 -6.04
N ALA A 214 -9.25 -2.86 -4.94
CA ALA A 214 -9.24 -4.15 -4.26
C ALA A 214 -10.65 -4.58 -3.85
N ARG A 215 -11.43 -3.69 -3.23
CA ARG A 215 -12.83 -3.98 -2.85
C ARG A 215 -13.71 -4.32 -4.06
N GLN A 216 -13.53 -3.64 -5.18
CA GLN A 216 -14.30 -3.91 -6.40
C GLN A 216 -13.97 -5.30 -6.98
N ILE A 217 -12.69 -5.69 -6.97
CA ILE A 217 -12.24 -7.05 -7.37
C ILE A 217 -12.85 -8.12 -6.44
N LEU A 218 -12.78 -7.94 -5.12
CA LEU A 218 -13.33 -8.89 -4.15
C LEU A 218 -14.85 -9.02 -4.27
N ASN A 219 -15.56 -7.90 -4.46
CA ASN A 219 -17.01 -7.91 -4.63
C ASN A 219 -17.44 -8.62 -5.91
N LYS A 220 -16.69 -8.44 -7.02
CA LYS A 220 -16.99 -9.10 -8.30
C LYS A 220 -16.70 -10.60 -8.25
N SER A 221 -15.66 -11.00 -7.53
CA SER A 221 -15.26 -12.42 -7.39
C SER A 221 -16.05 -13.19 -6.32
N GLY A 222 -16.66 -12.50 -5.35
CA GLY A 222 -17.41 -13.11 -4.25
C GLY A 222 -16.56 -13.50 -3.03
N PHE A 223 -15.26 -13.22 -3.02
CA PHE A 223 -14.34 -13.49 -1.92
C PHE A 223 -14.25 -12.32 -0.93
N THR A 224 -15.31 -12.08 -0.16
CA THR A 224 -15.43 -10.90 0.71
C THR A 224 -15.13 -11.16 2.20
N ARG A 225 -14.64 -12.34 2.58
CA ARG A 225 -14.33 -12.65 3.99
C ARG A 225 -13.00 -12.02 4.40
N PRO A 226 -12.79 -11.72 5.70
CA PRO A 226 -11.59 -10.99 6.16
C PRO A 226 -10.25 -11.60 5.76
N HIS A 227 -10.14 -12.94 5.68
CA HIS A 227 -8.90 -13.65 5.38
C HIS A 227 -8.87 -14.33 4.01
N ASP A 228 -9.84 -14.07 3.13
CA ASP A 228 -9.89 -14.70 1.81
C ASP A 228 -8.64 -14.34 1.00
N ILE A 229 -8.19 -13.08 1.04
CA ILE A 229 -6.95 -12.65 0.36
C ILE A 229 -5.77 -13.48 0.84
N TYR A 230 -5.58 -13.63 2.15
CA TYR A 230 -4.48 -14.43 2.70
C TYR A 230 -4.53 -15.88 2.24
N HIS A 231 -5.70 -16.54 2.33
CA HIS A 231 -5.84 -17.92 1.90
C HIS A 231 -5.60 -18.10 0.40
N LEU A 232 -6.06 -17.14 -0.42
CA LEU A 232 -5.84 -17.15 -1.86
C LEU A 232 -4.37 -16.89 -2.20
N SER A 233 -3.70 -15.93 -1.54
CA SER A 233 -2.27 -15.68 -1.70
C SER A 233 -1.42 -16.90 -1.32
N VAL A 234 -1.79 -17.62 -0.25
CA VAL A 234 -1.14 -18.88 0.13
C VAL A 234 -1.40 -19.99 -0.89
N LYS A 235 -2.64 -20.17 -1.35
CA LYS A 235 -2.98 -21.14 -2.41
C LYS A 235 -2.25 -20.84 -3.72
N ALA A 236 -2.10 -19.57 -4.07
CA ALA A 236 -1.40 -19.10 -5.25
C ALA A 236 0.12 -19.33 -5.18
N GLY A 237 0.66 -19.58 -3.98
CA GLY A 237 2.10 -19.71 -3.72
C GLY A 237 2.80 -18.37 -3.47
N VAL A 238 2.08 -17.25 -3.53
CA VAL A 238 2.66 -15.91 -3.35
C VAL A 238 3.09 -15.66 -1.91
N TRP A 239 2.36 -16.23 -0.94
CA TRP A 239 2.72 -16.18 0.47
C TRP A 239 2.91 -17.58 1.04
N ASN A 240 3.84 -17.71 1.98
CA ASN A 240 3.94 -18.91 2.77
C ASN A 240 2.79 -18.98 3.80
N PRO A 241 2.34 -20.18 4.22
CA PRO A 241 1.40 -20.31 5.33
C PRO A 241 1.90 -19.64 6.62
N ASN A 242 3.23 -19.58 6.81
CA ASN A 242 3.84 -18.96 7.98
C ASN A 242 4.45 -17.58 7.65
N GLU A 243 3.92 -16.87 6.65
CA GLU A 243 4.41 -15.55 6.25
C GLU A 243 4.30 -14.54 7.41
N ASN A 244 5.36 -13.78 7.67
CA ASN A 244 5.37 -12.79 8.74
C ASN A 244 4.66 -11.50 8.27
N LEU A 245 3.32 -11.50 8.32
CA LEU A 245 2.49 -10.37 7.89
C LEU A 245 2.79 -9.05 8.63
N PRO A 246 3.07 -9.04 9.95
CA PRO A 246 3.49 -7.82 10.65
C PRO A 246 4.75 -7.20 10.03
N LEU A 247 5.73 -8.02 9.63
CA LEU A 247 6.95 -7.55 8.99
C LEU A 247 6.67 -6.90 7.62
N LEU A 248 5.82 -7.53 6.81
CA LEU A 248 5.38 -6.97 5.53
C LEU A 248 4.64 -5.64 5.73
N ARG A 249 3.75 -5.56 6.72
CA ARG A 249 3.01 -4.32 7.05
C ARG A 249 3.94 -3.19 7.50
N ALA A 250 5.00 -3.52 8.24
CA ALA A 250 5.99 -2.55 8.69
C ALA A 250 6.92 -2.08 7.55
N ASN A 251 6.91 -2.77 6.40
CA ASN A 251 7.74 -2.48 5.23
C ASN A 251 9.23 -2.33 5.59
N LEU A 252 9.72 -3.21 6.45
CA LEU A 252 11.09 -3.17 6.96
C LEU A 252 12.04 -3.88 6.00
N ALA A 253 13.17 -3.26 5.72
CA ALA A 253 14.21 -3.85 4.89
C ALA A 253 14.85 -5.05 5.62
N ILE A 254 14.64 -6.23 5.07
CA ILE A 254 15.25 -7.47 5.59
C ILE A 254 16.69 -7.59 5.05
N ASP A 255 16.88 -7.27 3.77
CA ASP A 255 18.14 -7.35 3.06
C ASP A 255 19.01 -6.10 3.21
N PHE A 256 20.32 -6.32 3.34
CA PHE A 256 21.31 -5.24 3.34
C PHE A 256 21.54 -4.73 1.91
N SER A 257 21.69 -3.41 1.74
CA SER A 257 22.10 -2.81 0.47
C SER A 257 23.46 -3.33 -0.02
N THR A 258 23.67 -3.37 -1.34
CA THR A 258 24.93 -3.84 -1.96
C THR A 258 26.15 -3.08 -1.42
N GLN A 259 26.01 -1.77 -1.19
CA GLN A 259 27.07 -0.92 -0.65
C GLN A 259 27.40 -1.26 0.81
N ALA A 260 26.39 -1.57 1.63
CA ALA A 260 26.62 -1.98 3.01
C ALA A 260 27.29 -3.37 3.08
N ARG A 261 26.88 -4.30 2.21
CA ARG A 261 27.51 -5.64 2.09
C ARG A 261 28.98 -5.54 1.73
N HIS A 262 29.33 -4.78 0.68
CA HIS A 262 30.73 -4.59 0.30
C HIS A 262 31.58 -3.94 1.39
N ARG A 263 31.03 -2.95 2.11
CA ARG A 263 31.75 -2.33 3.23
C ARG A 263 32.01 -3.34 4.36
N ALA A 264 31.03 -4.18 4.67
CA ALA A 264 31.15 -5.23 5.67
C ALA A 264 32.19 -6.30 5.26
N GLU A 265 32.20 -6.70 3.99
CA GLU A 265 33.23 -7.61 3.44
C GLU A 265 34.65 -7.02 3.53
N ALA A 266 34.81 -5.72 3.24
CA ALA A 266 36.09 -5.04 3.36
C ALA A 266 36.61 -5.04 4.82
N ILE A 267 35.72 -4.83 5.79
CA ILE A 267 36.07 -4.91 7.22
C ILE A 267 36.58 -6.31 7.59
N LEU A 268 35.92 -7.36 7.11
CA LEU A 268 36.36 -8.74 7.36
C LEU A 268 37.75 -9.02 6.79
N GLN A 269 38.07 -8.48 5.62
CA GLN A 269 39.37 -8.69 4.97
C GLN A 269 40.52 -8.03 5.73
N CYS A 270 40.28 -6.90 6.42
CA CYS A 270 41.29 -6.26 7.26
C CYS A 270 41.59 -7.06 8.54
N GLY A 271 40.61 -7.78 9.08
CA GLY A 271 40.75 -8.57 10.30
C GLY A 271 41.01 -7.72 11.56
N ASN A 272 41.48 -8.37 12.63
CA ASN A 272 41.70 -7.74 13.95
C ASN A 272 43.18 -7.57 14.33
N ALA A 273 44.12 -7.87 13.43
CA ALA A 273 45.55 -7.82 13.73
C ALA A 273 46.04 -6.41 14.04
N SER A 274 45.48 -5.39 13.37
CA SER A 274 45.87 -3.99 13.53
C SER A 274 45.37 -3.34 14.81
N LEU A 275 44.62 -4.05 15.66
CA LEU A 275 44.11 -3.48 16.92
C LEU A 275 45.23 -3.06 17.86
N PHE A 276 46.36 -3.78 17.86
CA PHE A 276 47.53 -3.48 18.70
C PHE A 276 48.37 -2.31 18.17
N ASP A 277 48.12 -1.86 16.94
CA ASP A 277 48.83 -0.73 16.34
C ASP A 277 48.23 0.62 16.79
N ASP A 278 47.07 0.60 17.45
CA ASP A 278 46.35 1.78 17.97
C ASP A 278 46.90 2.15 19.37
N PRO A 279 47.70 3.22 19.51
CA PRO A 279 48.33 3.58 20.78
C PRO A 279 47.34 4.05 21.85
N ASP A 280 46.12 4.45 21.46
CA ASP A 280 45.08 4.88 22.38
C ASP A 280 44.33 3.70 23.01
N ARG A 281 44.60 2.48 22.51
CA ARG A 281 43.91 1.26 22.91
C ARG A 281 44.74 0.46 23.92
N GLN A 282 44.15 0.23 25.09
CA GLN A 282 44.84 -0.50 26.16
C GLN A 282 44.69 -2.03 26.00
N ASP A 283 45.81 -2.76 26.05
CA ASP A 283 45.78 -4.22 26.10
C ASP A 283 45.33 -4.71 27.48
N LEU A 284 44.14 -5.31 27.52
CA LEU A 284 43.51 -5.92 28.69
C LEU A 284 43.31 -7.43 28.50
N THR A 285 43.99 -8.05 27.54
CA THR A 285 43.87 -9.50 27.23
C THR A 285 44.31 -10.43 28.37
N HIS A 286 44.93 -9.88 29.41
CA HIS A 286 45.36 -10.57 30.62
C HIS A 286 44.26 -10.69 31.69
N LEU A 287 43.21 -9.86 31.65
CA LEU A 287 42.16 -9.78 32.69
C LEU A 287 41.12 -10.92 32.63
N LYS A 288 41.20 -11.79 31.61
CA LYS A 288 40.33 -12.97 31.42
C LYS A 288 38.81 -12.71 31.59
N PRO A 289 38.21 -11.81 30.79
CA PRO A 289 36.78 -11.51 30.89
C PRO A 289 35.88 -12.73 30.67
N LEU A 290 34.68 -12.66 31.23
CA LEU A 290 33.59 -13.62 30.99
C LEU A 290 32.37 -12.93 30.36
N THR A 291 31.63 -13.63 29.51
CA THR A 291 30.31 -13.19 29.01
C THR A 291 29.21 -14.02 29.68
N ILE A 292 28.01 -13.47 29.85
CA ILE A 292 26.84 -14.16 30.41
C ILE A 292 25.61 -13.80 29.57
N ASP A 293 25.13 -14.76 28.78
CA ASP A 293 24.09 -14.51 27.78
C ASP A 293 23.05 -15.64 27.71
N GLY A 294 22.04 -15.48 26.85
CA GLY A 294 21.13 -16.56 26.47
C GLY A 294 21.87 -17.68 25.73
N ALA A 295 21.35 -18.91 25.85
CA ALA A 295 21.98 -20.08 25.21
C ALA A 295 22.10 -19.93 23.68
N THR A 296 21.14 -19.24 23.06
CA THR A 296 21.04 -18.99 21.61
C THR A 296 21.67 -17.66 21.15
N THR A 297 22.20 -16.85 22.07
CA THR A 297 22.85 -15.56 21.73
C THR A 297 24.16 -15.81 20.97
N LEU A 298 24.41 -14.99 19.94
CA LEU A 298 25.60 -15.05 19.08
C LEU A 298 26.34 -13.70 18.97
N ASP A 299 25.65 -12.60 19.23
CA ASP A 299 26.09 -11.21 19.29
C ASP A 299 26.39 -10.81 20.74
N PHE A 300 27.54 -11.27 21.26
CA PHE A 300 27.98 -10.97 22.62
C PHE A 300 28.52 -9.54 22.67
N ASP A 301 27.73 -8.62 23.22
CA ASP A 301 28.06 -7.20 23.23
C ASP A 301 28.83 -6.78 24.48
N ASP A 302 28.71 -7.52 25.59
CA ASP A 302 29.31 -7.18 26.87
C ASP A 302 30.05 -8.35 27.53
N ALA A 303 31.14 -8.02 28.23
CA ALA A 303 31.90 -8.94 29.06
C ALA A 303 32.27 -8.29 30.40
N LEU A 304 32.47 -9.11 31.42
CA LEU A 304 32.76 -8.69 32.79
C LEU A 304 34.10 -9.25 33.27
N THR A 305 34.79 -8.45 34.08
CA THR A 305 35.93 -8.86 34.91
C THR A 305 35.74 -8.37 36.33
N VAL A 306 36.36 -9.06 37.29
CA VAL A 306 36.42 -8.62 38.68
C VAL A 306 37.75 -9.01 39.30
N GLU A 307 38.42 -8.06 39.93
CA GLU A 307 39.64 -8.27 40.69
C GLU A 307 39.52 -7.59 42.07
N GLU A 308 40.05 -8.23 43.11
CA GLU A 308 40.18 -7.58 44.42
C GLU A 308 41.43 -6.70 44.43
N GLN A 309 41.29 -5.44 44.84
CA GLN A 309 42.36 -4.45 44.88
C GLN A 309 42.34 -3.71 46.21
N ASP A 310 43.32 -3.98 47.09
CA ASP A 310 43.50 -3.30 48.37
C ASP A 310 42.23 -3.26 49.25
N GLY A 311 41.49 -4.38 49.29
CA GLY A 311 40.22 -4.50 50.00
C GLY A 311 39.01 -3.89 49.29
N ASN A 312 39.19 -3.35 48.09
CA ASN A 312 38.14 -2.89 47.18
C ASN A 312 38.00 -3.88 46.00
N TYR A 313 37.03 -3.65 45.11
CA TYR A 313 36.79 -4.48 43.93
C TYR A 313 36.90 -3.65 42.65
N LEU A 314 37.81 -4.02 41.77
CA LEU A 314 37.92 -3.46 40.42
C LEU A 314 37.05 -4.29 39.47
N ILE A 315 35.93 -3.73 39.04
CA ILE A 315 35.02 -4.32 38.06
C ILE A 315 35.34 -3.76 36.68
N GLY A 316 35.58 -4.61 35.70
CA GLY A 316 35.62 -4.20 34.30
C GLY A 316 34.31 -4.56 33.59
N VAL A 317 33.69 -3.58 32.95
CA VAL A 317 32.59 -3.79 32.00
C VAL A 317 33.13 -3.48 30.61
N HIS A 318 33.28 -4.49 29.78
CA HIS A 318 33.90 -4.40 28.46
C HIS A 318 32.81 -4.50 27.39
N ILE A 319 32.52 -3.39 26.71
CA ILE A 319 31.50 -3.34 25.66
C ILE A 319 32.18 -3.47 24.29
N SER A 320 31.62 -4.24 23.36
CA SER A 320 32.11 -4.35 22.00
C SER A 320 32.28 -2.97 21.34
N ASP A 321 33.45 -2.70 20.76
CA ASP A 321 33.75 -1.43 20.08
C ASP A 321 33.25 -1.45 18.63
N VAL A 322 31.92 -1.54 18.44
CA VAL A 322 31.27 -1.52 17.12
C VAL A 322 31.67 -0.27 16.33
N ALA A 323 31.86 0.86 17.02
CA ALA A 323 32.26 2.13 16.43
C ALA A 323 33.68 2.09 15.83
N HIS A 324 34.51 1.11 16.17
CA HIS A 324 35.77 0.86 15.48
C HIS A 324 35.54 0.49 14.01
N TYR A 325 34.57 -0.39 13.76
CA TYR A 325 34.27 -0.98 12.46
C TYR A 325 33.24 -0.20 11.66
N VAL A 326 32.25 0.41 12.32
CA VAL A 326 31.13 1.12 11.68
C VAL A 326 31.30 2.61 11.93
N ARG A 327 31.92 3.33 10.99
CA ARG A 327 32.25 4.75 11.12
C ARG A 327 31.17 5.66 10.53
N PRO A 328 30.88 6.82 11.16
CA PRO A 328 30.00 7.82 10.57
C PRO A 328 30.43 8.18 9.15
N GLY A 329 29.47 8.21 8.22
CA GLY A 329 29.71 8.49 6.80
C GLY A 329 29.87 7.25 5.91
N ASP A 330 30.11 6.07 6.48
CA ASP A 330 30.18 4.82 5.71
C ASP A 330 28.78 4.30 5.32
N SER A 331 28.70 3.56 4.21
CA SER A 331 27.44 2.91 3.75
C SER A 331 26.84 1.99 4.81
N LEU A 332 27.67 1.26 5.55
CA LEU A 332 27.24 0.38 6.62
C LEU A 332 26.66 1.14 7.83
N PHE A 333 27.18 2.35 8.12
CA PHE A 333 26.65 3.21 9.17
C PHE A 333 25.26 3.75 8.79
N GLN A 334 25.09 4.22 7.55
CA GLN A 334 23.79 4.69 7.06
C GLN A 334 22.73 3.58 7.11
N GLU A 335 23.10 2.37 6.72
CA GLU A 335 22.24 1.18 6.81
C GLU A 335 21.84 0.87 8.26
N ALA A 336 22.80 0.88 9.20
CA ALA A 336 22.51 0.67 10.62
C ALA A 336 21.58 1.75 11.19
N MET A 337 21.78 3.01 10.81
CA MET A 337 20.90 4.12 11.19
C MET A 337 19.48 3.96 10.64
N ASN A 338 19.32 3.50 9.40
CA ASN A 338 18.02 3.24 8.79
C ASN A 338 17.28 2.09 9.47
N ARG A 339 18.00 1.05 9.90
CA ARG A 339 17.45 -0.10 10.63
C ARG A 339 17.11 0.24 12.09
N GLY A 340 17.92 1.09 12.73
CA GLY A 340 17.74 1.59 14.09
C GLY A 340 17.98 0.56 15.20
N THR A 341 17.59 -0.70 15.00
CA THR A 341 17.79 -1.79 15.96
C THR A 341 17.76 -3.17 15.27
N SER A 342 18.23 -4.20 15.97
CA SER A 342 17.99 -5.60 15.58
C SER A 342 16.59 -6.01 16.03
N ILE A 343 15.86 -6.72 15.18
CA ILE A 343 14.51 -7.20 15.48
C ILE A 343 14.58 -8.70 15.73
N TYR A 344 14.11 -9.13 16.90
CA TYR A 344 14.16 -10.50 17.36
C TYR A 344 12.76 -11.13 17.28
N PHE A 345 12.68 -12.27 16.61
CA PHE A 345 11.51 -13.11 16.46
C PHE A 345 11.81 -14.53 16.98
N PRO A 346 10.79 -15.31 17.35
CA PRO A 346 10.97 -16.73 17.69
C PRO A 346 11.66 -17.54 16.58
N GLU A 347 11.41 -17.23 15.31
CA GLU A 347 11.99 -17.90 14.14
C GLU A 347 13.41 -17.41 13.78
N GLY A 348 13.89 -16.30 14.36
CA GLY A 348 15.20 -15.75 14.06
C GLY A 348 15.28 -14.24 14.26
N GLN A 349 16.27 -13.60 13.64
CA GLN A 349 16.50 -12.17 13.78
C GLN A 349 16.70 -11.46 12.43
N ILE A 350 16.23 -10.22 12.37
CA ILE A 350 16.60 -9.23 11.35
C ILE A 350 17.67 -8.35 11.99
N PRO A 351 18.96 -8.56 11.69
CA PRO A 351 20.02 -7.88 12.41
C PRO A 351 20.19 -6.44 11.92
N MET A 352 20.60 -5.55 12.82
CA MET A 352 20.97 -4.17 12.49
C MET A 352 22.22 -4.10 11.59
N LEU A 353 23.16 -5.02 11.80
CA LEU A 353 24.41 -5.15 11.04
C LEU A 353 24.49 -6.53 10.40
N PRO A 354 25.20 -6.69 9.26
CA PRO A 354 25.42 -8.00 8.65
C PRO A 354 25.98 -9.00 9.67
N ARG A 355 25.49 -10.24 9.64
CA ARG A 355 25.79 -11.24 10.68
C ARG A 355 27.28 -11.46 10.93
N HIS A 356 28.09 -11.44 9.89
CA HIS A 356 29.53 -11.61 10.02
C HIS A 356 30.22 -10.42 10.74
N ILE A 357 29.58 -9.25 10.79
CA ILE A 357 30.00 -8.11 11.59
C ILE A 357 29.48 -8.25 13.02
N SER A 358 28.15 -8.33 13.21
CA SER A 358 27.52 -8.36 14.54
C SER A 358 27.88 -9.61 15.33
N GLN A 359 27.67 -10.80 14.76
CA GLN A 359 27.90 -12.10 15.40
C GLN A 359 29.35 -12.61 15.22
N GLY A 360 30.18 -11.87 14.48
CA GLY A 360 31.56 -12.25 14.16
C GLY A 360 32.58 -11.26 14.73
N MET A 361 32.88 -10.23 13.94
CA MET A 361 33.95 -9.27 14.25
C MET A 361 33.71 -8.46 15.53
N CYS A 362 32.47 -8.04 15.77
CA CYS A 362 32.09 -7.25 16.95
C CYS A 362 31.82 -8.15 18.16
N SER A 363 31.24 -9.33 17.95
CA SER A 363 30.89 -10.26 19.03
C SER A 363 32.12 -10.65 19.85
N LEU A 364 32.01 -10.55 21.18
CA LEU A 364 33.04 -10.88 22.16
C LEU A 364 33.23 -12.39 22.33
N ILE A 365 33.56 -13.06 21.23
CA ILE A 365 33.72 -14.52 21.14
C ILE A 365 34.87 -14.98 22.04
N GLN A 366 34.63 -16.05 22.80
CA GLN A 366 35.63 -16.66 23.66
C GLN A 366 36.90 -17.06 22.90
N GLY A 367 38.07 -16.73 23.46
CA GLY A 367 39.38 -17.04 22.91
C GLY A 367 39.88 -16.07 21.84
N GLU A 368 38.99 -15.22 21.32
CA GLU A 368 39.28 -14.32 20.22
C GLU A 368 39.69 -12.92 20.70
N ILE A 369 40.56 -12.26 19.94
CA ILE A 369 40.98 -10.87 20.21
C ILE A 369 39.91 -9.92 19.67
N ARG A 370 39.43 -9.01 20.53
CA ARG A 370 38.34 -8.09 20.20
C ARG A 370 38.61 -6.67 20.68
N ALA A 371 38.17 -5.72 19.87
CA ALA A 371 38.12 -4.31 20.22
C ALA A 371 36.95 -4.08 21.18
N ALA A 372 37.20 -3.43 22.31
CA ALA A 372 36.18 -3.12 23.29
C ALA A 372 36.37 -1.70 23.85
N TYR A 373 35.30 -1.11 24.37
CA TYR A 373 35.33 0.08 25.21
C TYR A 373 35.12 -0.36 26.67
N SER A 374 36.18 -0.27 27.48
CA SER A 374 36.20 -0.80 28.83
C SER A 374 35.92 0.28 29.87
N HIS A 375 34.94 0.02 30.74
CA HIS A 375 34.63 0.79 31.93
C HIS A 375 35.22 0.06 33.14
N MET A 376 36.35 0.57 33.63
CA MET A 376 37.02 0.05 34.83
C MET A 376 36.54 0.84 36.05
N ILE A 377 35.80 0.17 36.93
CA ILE A 377 35.08 0.76 38.05
C ILE A 377 35.62 0.18 39.35
N LEU A 378 36.26 1.00 40.17
CA LEU A 378 36.68 0.62 41.51
C LEU A 378 35.52 0.85 42.47
N LEU A 379 35.07 -0.22 43.12
CA LEU A 379 33.98 -0.24 44.09
C LEU A 379 34.52 -0.53 45.49
N SER A 380 34.00 0.17 46.51
CA SER A 380 34.21 -0.21 47.90
C SER A 380 33.53 -1.56 48.22
N PRO A 381 33.82 -2.19 49.38
CA PRO A 381 33.06 -3.34 49.84
C PRO A 381 31.54 -3.09 49.89
N GLU A 382 31.11 -1.86 50.16
CA GLU A 382 29.71 -1.40 50.19
C GLU A 382 29.16 -1.05 48.79
N ALA A 383 29.88 -1.40 47.73
CA ALA A 383 29.57 -1.10 46.34
C ALA A 383 29.44 0.42 46.06
N GLU A 384 30.15 1.27 46.81
CA GLU A 384 30.26 2.70 46.49
C GLU A 384 31.28 2.89 45.36
N VAL A 385 30.96 3.75 44.40
CA VAL A 385 31.86 4.03 43.28
C VAL A 385 32.98 4.95 43.75
N LEU A 386 34.19 4.41 43.84
CA LEU A 386 35.38 5.14 44.28
C LEU A 386 36.12 5.79 43.10
N ARG A 387 36.19 5.09 41.97
CA ARG A 387 36.88 5.57 40.75
C ARG A 387 36.28 4.93 39.51
N VAL A 388 36.20 5.69 38.43
CA VAL A 388 35.82 5.21 37.09
C VAL A 388 36.90 5.62 36.11
N ARG A 389 37.31 4.69 35.24
CA ARG A 389 38.15 4.97 34.08
C ARG A 389 37.53 4.30 32.87
N ILE A 390 37.34 5.06 31.80
CA ILE A 390 36.77 4.54 30.55
C ILE A 390 37.83 4.69 29.45
N MET A 391 38.07 3.63 28.67
CA MET A 391 39.08 3.65 27.61
C MET A 391 38.78 2.66 26.47
N PRO A 392 39.23 2.96 25.23
CA PRO A 392 39.39 1.94 24.21
C PRO A 392 40.34 0.85 24.72
N SER A 393 40.04 -0.39 24.39
CA SER A 393 40.76 -1.56 24.88
C SER A 393 40.75 -2.71 23.89
N ILE A 394 41.66 -3.65 24.12
CA ILE A 394 41.73 -4.95 23.47
C ILE A 394 41.49 -6.00 24.55
N ILE A 395 40.51 -6.87 24.36
CA ILE A 395 40.21 -7.95 25.28
C ILE A 395 40.27 -9.31 24.58
N ARG A 396 40.36 -10.37 25.38
CA ARG A 396 40.20 -11.75 24.95
C ARG A 396 39.38 -12.49 26.00
N VAL A 397 38.11 -12.74 25.69
CA VAL A 397 37.18 -13.42 26.61
C VAL A 397 37.71 -14.82 26.93
N ALA A 398 37.82 -15.13 28.22
CA ALA A 398 38.30 -16.42 28.70
C ALA A 398 37.18 -17.45 28.86
N ARG A 399 35.96 -17.00 29.18
CA ARG A 399 34.82 -17.86 29.50
C ARG A 399 33.54 -17.31 28.88
N ARG A 400 32.80 -18.14 28.15
CA ARG A 400 31.40 -17.88 27.79
C ARG A 400 30.49 -18.66 28.74
N LEU A 401 29.56 -18.00 29.40
CA LEU A 401 28.57 -18.64 30.27
C LEU A 401 27.16 -18.35 29.73
N THR A 402 26.25 -19.29 29.92
CA THR A 402 24.82 -18.99 29.83
C THR A 402 24.29 -18.48 31.17
N TYR A 403 23.11 -17.86 31.21
CA TYR A 403 22.45 -17.53 32.48
C TYR A 403 22.28 -18.76 33.39
N GLU A 404 21.95 -19.92 32.83
CA GLU A 404 21.85 -21.18 33.59
C GLU A 404 23.19 -21.63 34.16
N ASP A 405 24.30 -21.47 33.41
CA ASP A 405 25.64 -21.76 33.92
C ASP A 405 25.99 -20.81 35.06
N ALA A 406 25.74 -19.51 34.86
CA ALA A 406 26.00 -18.49 35.86
C ALA A 406 25.22 -18.77 37.15
N ASP A 407 23.93 -19.08 37.07
CA ASP A 407 23.09 -19.41 38.23
C ASP A 407 23.58 -20.67 38.97
N ARG A 408 24.00 -21.70 38.24
CA ARG A 408 24.58 -22.91 38.84
C ARG A 408 25.91 -22.64 39.55
N MET A 409 26.71 -21.73 38.99
CA MET A 409 28.07 -21.45 39.46
C MET A 409 28.13 -20.31 40.49
N ILE A 410 27.10 -19.47 40.60
CA ILE A 410 27.11 -18.21 41.37
C ILE A 410 27.51 -18.37 42.85
N ALA A 411 27.23 -19.54 43.43
CA ALA A 411 27.55 -19.85 44.82
C ALA A 411 28.98 -20.34 45.04
N THR A 412 29.59 -20.97 44.01
CA THR A 412 30.88 -21.68 44.10
C THR A 412 32.02 -20.97 43.37
N ASP A 413 31.71 -20.19 42.34
CA ASP A 413 32.68 -19.43 41.57
C ASP A 413 33.01 -18.11 42.29
N PRO A 414 34.28 -17.85 42.65
CA PRO A 414 34.66 -16.65 43.41
C PRO A 414 34.34 -15.33 42.69
N GLU A 415 34.54 -15.27 41.36
CA GLU A 415 34.32 -14.08 40.55
C GLU A 415 32.81 -13.76 40.49
N LEU A 416 31.99 -14.76 40.15
CA LEU A 416 30.54 -14.60 40.09
C LEU A 416 29.92 -14.26 41.45
N LYS A 417 30.48 -14.82 42.53
CA LYS A 417 30.02 -14.54 43.89
C LYS A 417 30.27 -13.09 44.29
N ILE A 418 31.44 -12.53 43.93
CA ILE A 418 31.73 -11.11 44.15
C ILE A 418 30.78 -10.23 43.32
N LEU A 419 30.63 -10.54 42.04
CA LEU A 419 29.73 -9.81 41.13
C LEU A 419 28.28 -9.82 41.65
N ASP A 420 27.76 -10.95 42.09
CA ASP A 420 26.41 -11.05 42.65
C ASP A 420 26.24 -10.24 43.95
N ASN A 421 27.25 -10.26 44.83
CA ASN A 421 27.23 -9.46 46.05
C ASN A 421 27.18 -7.96 45.73
N MET A 422 28.01 -7.48 44.80
CA MET A 422 28.00 -6.09 44.35
C MET A 422 26.66 -5.74 43.69
N ARG A 423 26.15 -6.59 42.80
CA ARG A 423 24.85 -6.43 42.14
C ARG A 423 23.70 -6.28 43.14
N LYS A 424 23.66 -7.10 44.20
CA LYS A 424 22.65 -7.02 45.27
C LYS A 424 22.67 -5.66 45.96
N LYS A 425 23.85 -5.21 46.40
CA LYS A 425 24.02 -3.89 47.05
C LYS A 425 23.61 -2.73 46.14
N LEU A 426 24.02 -2.77 44.87
CA LEU A 426 23.64 -1.76 43.87
C LEU A 426 22.13 -1.76 43.59
N ARG A 427 21.50 -2.94 43.53
CA ARG A 427 20.05 -3.08 43.37
C ARG A 427 19.30 -2.51 44.57
N ASP A 428 19.70 -2.84 45.79
CA ASP A 428 19.06 -2.34 47.00
C ASP A 428 19.17 -0.82 47.11
N ARG A 429 20.33 -0.26 46.79
CA ARG A 429 20.52 1.20 46.71
C ARG A 429 19.59 1.85 45.69
N ARG A 430 19.45 1.25 44.49
CA ARG A 430 18.49 1.74 43.47
C ARG A 430 17.06 1.71 43.98
N LEU A 431 16.63 0.65 44.66
CA LEU A 431 15.28 0.54 45.23
C LEU A 431 15.05 1.60 46.31
N GLN A 432 16.02 1.81 47.20
CA GLN A 432 15.98 2.86 48.23
C GLN A 432 15.91 4.26 47.62
N ALA A 433 16.51 4.46 46.45
CA ALA A 433 16.43 5.70 45.67
C ALA A 433 15.12 5.86 44.88
N GLY A 434 14.16 4.95 45.03
CA GLY A 434 12.83 5.02 44.40
C GLY A 434 12.68 4.28 43.08
N ALA A 435 13.63 3.43 42.69
CA ALA A 435 13.47 2.59 41.50
C ALA A 435 12.32 1.59 41.68
N LEU A 436 11.47 1.47 40.65
CA LEU A 436 10.42 0.46 40.59
C LEU A 436 10.92 -0.78 39.85
N LEU A 437 10.66 -1.95 40.43
CA LEU A 437 10.96 -3.23 39.80
C LEU A 437 9.65 -3.88 39.37
N LEU A 438 9.39 -3.85 38.07
CA LEU A 438 8.19 -4.43 37.47
C LEU A 438 8.56 -5.78 36.86
N PRO A 439 8.21 -6.91 37.50
CA PRO A 439 8.39 -8.21 36.88
C PRO A 439 7.35 -8.36 35.78
N PHE A 440 7.80 -8.38 34.52
CA PHE A 440 6.98 -8.79 33.40
C PHE A 440 7.20 -10.29 33.18
N PRO A 441 6.15 -11.07 32.86
CA PRO A 441 6.34 -12.44 32.43
C PRO A 441 7.02 -12.42 31.06
N ASP A 442 8.22 -12.98 30.98
CA ASP A 442 8.88 -13.24 29.71
C ASP A 442 8.28 -14.52 29.11
N VAL A 443 7.91 -14.45 27.83
CA VAL A 443 7.40 -15.60 27.08
C VAL A 443 8.47 -16.01 26.08
N ASN A 444 9.10 -17.16 26.30
CA ASN A 444 10.06 -17.70 25.35
C ASN A 444 9.35 -18.70 24.43
N ILE A 445 9.42 -18.45 23.12
CA ILE A 445 8.83 -19.30 22.10
C ILE A 445 9.98 -19.99 21.37
N TYR A 446 9.96 -21.31 21.35
CA TYR A 446 10.93 -22.13 20.62
C TYR A 446 10.24 -22.80 19.44
N ILE A 447 10.91 -22.76 18.28
CA ILE A 447 10.45 -23.39 17.05
C ILE A 447 11.40 -24.55 16.73
N GLU A 448 10.91 -25.78 16.87
CA GLU A 448 11.66 -26.99 16.50
C GLU A 448 11.62 -27.22 14.98
N ASN A 449 12.57 -27.99 14.45
CA ASN A 449 12.74 -28.26 13.00
C ASN A 449 11.51 -28.80 12.26
N ASN A 450 10.48 -29.29 12.96
CA ASN A 450 9.20 -29.73 12.39
C ASN A 450 8.06 -28.69 12.52
N SER A 451 8.39 -27.41 12.67
CA SER A 451 7.43 -26.33 12.95
C SER A 451 6.61 -26.53 14.24
N LYS A 452 7.12 -27.37 15.15
CA LYS A 452 6.50 -27.56 16.45
C LYS A 452 6.91 -26.41 17.35
N VAL A 453 5.91 -25.74 17.91
CA VAL A 453 6.08 -24.58 18.80
C VAL A 453 6.02 -25.07 20.24
N SER A 454 7.02 -24.71 21.05
CA SER A 454 6.96 -24.82 22.51
C SER A 454 7.08 -23.45 23.14
N VAL A 455 6.44 -23.28 24.30
CA VAL A 455 6.39 -22.02 25.04
C VAL A 455 6.77 -22.32 26.48
N SER A 456 7.69 -21.53 27.04
CA SER A 456 8.09 -21.61 28.44
C SER A 456 7.92 -20.29 29.16
#